data_AF-A0A7C5DN29-F1
#
_entry.id   AF-A0A7C5DN29-F1
#
_cell.length_a   1.000
_cell.length_b   1.000
_cell.length_c   1.000
_cell.angle_alpha   90.00
_cell.angle_beta   90.00
_cell.angle_gamma   90.00
#
_symmetry.space_group_name_H-M   'P 1'
#
loop_
_entity.id
_entity.type
_entity.pdbx_description
1 polymer ?
#
loop_
_entity_poly.entity_id
_entity_poly.type
_entity_poly.pdbx_seq_one_letter_code
_entity_poly.pdbx_strand_id
1 'polypeptide(L)' 'MRRTVERRAIGLLSGGLDSVLAIRMVKDEGVEVIALHIRLPFVRKTSESPGAAAEWLGVR' A
#
# COMPACT_ATOMS: atom_id res chain seq x y z
N MET A 1 -23.34 -13.90 -18.34
CA MET A 1 -21.97 -14.04 -17.76
C MET A 1 -21.56 -12.69 -17.18
N ARG A 2 -21.56 -12.52 -15.85
CA ARG A 2 -21.09 -11.27 -15.22
C ARG A 2 -19.56 -11.26 -15.25
N ARG A 3 -18.92 -10.23 -15.82
CA ARG A 3 -17.48 -9.99 -15.59
C ARG A 3 -17.32 -9.73 -14.10
N THR A 4 -16.68 -10.65 -13.39
CA THR A 4 -16.14 -10.37 -12.06
C THR A 4 -15.02 -9.37 -12.27
N VAL A 5 -15.23 -8.13 -11.87
CA VAL A 5 -14.17 -7.13 -11.83
C VAL A 5 -13.28 -7.52 -10.65
N GLU A 6 -12.03 -7.88 -10.94
CA GLU A 6 -11.01 -8.04 -9.91
C GLU A 6 -10.91 -6.73 -9.13
N ARG A 7 -11.20 -6.78 -7.83
CA ARG A 7 -11.24 -5.57 -6.99
C ARG A 7 -9.80 -5.08 -6.80
N ARG A 8 -9.54 -3.84 -7.26
CA ARG A 8 -8.23 -3.19 -7.17
C ARG A 8 -8.31 -1.92 -6.36
N ALA A 9 -7.30 -1.67 -5.54
CA ALA A 9 -7.18 -0.47 -4.73
C ALA A 9 -5.76 0.12 -4.80
N ILE A 10 -5.67 1.43 -4.56
CA ILE A 10 -4.40 2.12 -4.33
C ILE A 10 -4.27 2.33 -2.83
N GLY A 11 -3.19 1.80 -2.24
CA GLY A 11 -2.86 1.98 -0.83
C GLY A 11 -1.74 2.98 -0.65
N LEU A 12 -1.97 4.08 0.07
CA LEU A 12 -0.91 5.02 0.40
C LEU A 12 0.03 4.38 1.42
N LEU A 13 1.30 4.18 1.05
CA LEU A 13 2.30 3.54 1.89
C LEU A 13 3.34 4.58 2.36
N SER A 14 3.23 4.97 3.63
CA SER A 14 4.21 5.87 4.25
C SER A 14 5.41 5.12 4.85
N GLY A 15 5.22 3.83 5.16
CA GLY A 15 6.18 2.99 5.90
C GLY A 15 5.89 2.93 7.41
N GLY A 16 4.95 3.75 7.91
CA GLY A 16 4.47 3.65 9.28
C GLY A 16 3.47 2.50 9.48
N LEU A 17 3.34 2.03 10.71
CA LEU A 17 2.49 0.91 11.12
C LEU A 17 1.07 1.00 10.58
N ASP A 18 0.44 2.18 10.69
CA ASP A 18 -0.96 2.38 10.29
C ASP A 18 -1.18 2.10 8.79
N SER A 19 -0.30 2.63 7.95
CA SER A 19 -0.39 2.42 6.49
C SER A 19 -0.18 0.96 6.10
N VAL A 20 0.70 0.27 6.83
CA VAL A 20 0.99 -1.15 6.61
C VAL A 20 -0.18 -2.02 7.01
N LEU A 21 -0.76 -1.79 8.19
CA LEU A 21 -1.93 -2.53 8.67
C LEU A 21 -3.16 -2.29 7.80
N ALA A 22 -3.40 -1.04 7.38
CA ALA A 22 -4.51 -0.71 6.50
C ALA A 22 -4.42 -1.48 5.16
N ILE A 23 -3.24 -1.49 4.53
CA ILE A 23 -3.03 -2.25 3.29
C ILE A 23 -3.19 -3.75 3.52
N ARG A 24 -2.64 -4.28 4.64
CA ARG A 24 -2.76 -5.70 4.97
C ARG A 24 -4.22 -6.14 5.11
N MET A 25 -5.03 -5.38 5.85
CA MET A 25 -6.45 -5.68 6.06
C MET A 25 -7.21 -5.70 4.73
N VAL A 26 -6.97 -4.72 3.85
CA VAL A 26 -7.62 -4.69 2.52
C VAL A 26 -7.22 -5.89 1.66
N LYS A 27 -5.95 -6.30 1.72
CA LYS A 27 -5.47 -7.50 1.02
C LYS A 27 -6.10 -8.79 1.56
N ASP A 28 -6.26 -8.91 2.87
CA ASP A 28 -6.85 -10.08 3.51
C ASP A 28 -8.32 -10.29 3.09
N GLU A 29 -9.00 -9.23 2.63
CA GLU A 29 -10.34 -9.27 2.00
C GLU A 29 -10.32 -9.63 0.50
N GLY A 30 -9.17 -10.04 -0.04
CA GLY A 30 -9.02 -10.48 -1.43
C GLY A 30 -8.95 -9.34 -2.46
N VAL A 31 -8.59 -8.12 -2.05
CA VAL A 31 -8.40 -6.97 -2.96
C VAL A 31 -6.94 -6.90 -3.40
N GLU A 32 -6.69 -6.74 -4.70
CA GLU A 32 -5.35 -6.44 -5.21
C GLU A 32 -5.00 -4.98 -4.86
N VAL A 33 -3.95 -4.79 -4.05
CA VAL A 33 -3.50 -3.46 -3.65
C VAL A 33 -2.19 -3.10 -4.36
N ILE A 34 -2.17 -1.93 -4.99
CA ILE A 34 -0.97 -1.27 -5.53
C ILE A 34 -0.51 -0.22 -4.50
N ALA A 35 0.73 -0.30 -4.04
CA ALA A 35 1.23 0.63 -3.04
C ALA A 35 1.76 1.91 -3.69
N LEU A 36 1.31 3.07 -3.20
CA LEU A 36 1.76 4.37 -3.66
C LEU A 36 2.46 5.10 -2.52
N HIS A 37 3.76 5.33 -2.67
CA HIS A 37 4.51 6.21 -1.79
C HIS A 37 4.60 7.61 -2.40
N ILE A 38 4.04 8.61 -1.72
CA ILE A 38 4.05 10.01 -2.16
C ILE A 38 5.14 10.77 -1.42
N ARG A 39 5.99 11.46 -2.17
CA ARG A 39 7.00 12.39 -1.63
C ARG A 39 6.52 13.83 -1.82
N LEU A 40 6.24 14.50 -0.71
CA LEU A 40 5.83 15.91 -0.72
C LEU A 40 7.06 16.82 -0.49
N PRO A 41 7.21 17.94 -1.22
CA PRO A 41 8.39 18.80 -1.12
C PRO A 41 8.49 19.57 0.20
N PHE A 42 7.43 19.57 1.02
CA PHE A 42 7.31 20.33 2.26
C PHE A 42 7.11 19.46 3.52
N VAL A 43 7.12 18.12 3.39
CA VAL A 43 7.03 17.21 4.55
C VAL A 43 8.43 16.71 4.91
N ARG A 44 8.71 16.65 6.22
CA ARG A 44 10.01 16.21 6.76
C ARG A 44 10.34 14.83 6.18
N LYS A 45 11.49 14.71 5.51
CA LYS A 45 11.95 13.43 4.96
C LYS A 45 12.25 12.48 6.12
N THR A 46 11.58 11.34 6.13
CA THR A 46 12.14 10.15 6.78
C THR A 46 13.28 9.64 5.91
N SER A 47 14.39 9.23 6.53
CA SER A 47 15.52 8.58 5.84
C SER A 47 15.18 7.17 5.36
N GLU A 48 14.09 6.58 5.86
CA GLU A 48 13.70 5.22 5.55
C GLU A 48 12.68 5.19 4.42
N SER A 49 12.96 4.36 3.41
CA SER A 49 12.01 4.07 2.35
C SER A 49 11.00 3.02 2.82
N PRO A 50 9.74 3.06 2.36
CA PRO A 50 8.76 2.03 2.67
C PRO A 50 8.99 0.70 1.91
N GLY A 51 10.14 0.51 1.25
CA GLY A 51 10.41 -0.65 0.40
C GLY A 51 10.32 -1.99 1.13
N ALA A 52 10.89 -2.07 2.34
CA ALA A 52 10.79 -3.29 3.16
C ALA A 52 9.34 -3.62 3.54
N ALA A 53 8.51 -2.60 3.79
CA ALA A 53 7.09 -2.79 4.05
C ALA A 53 6.33 -3.25 2.79
N ALA A 54 6.64 -2.70 1.62
CA ALA A 54 6.05 -3.13 0.36
C ALA A 54 6.39 -4.59 0.04
N GLU A 55 7.64 -4.99 0.25
CA GLU A 55 8.11 -6.37 0.08
C GLU A 55 7.38 -7.32 1.05
N TRP A 56 7.33 -6.99 2.34
CA TRP A 56 6.63 -7.79 3.35
C TRP A 56 5.12 -7.92 3.04
N LEU A 57 4.50 -6.85 2.56
CA LEU A 57 3.10 -6.85 2.15
C LEU A 57 2.89 -7.60 0.83
N GLY A 58 3.92 -7.88 0.02
CA GLY A 58 3.78 -8.44 -1.31
C GLY A 58 2.94 -7.55 -2.23
N VAL A 59 3.22 -6.25 -2.24
CA VAL A 59 2.58 -5.25 -3.09
C VAL A 59 3.58 -4.67 -4.08
N ARG A 60 3.08 -4.33 -5.28
CA ARG A 60 3.85 -3.62 -6.30
C ARG A 60 3.84 -2.12 -6.04
#